data_AF-A0A0S8D0A7-F1
#
_entry.id   AF-A0A0S8D0A7-F1
#
_cell.length_a   1.000
_cell.length_b   1.000
_cell.length_c   1.000
_cell.angle_alpha   90.00
_cell.angle_beta   90.00
_cell.angle_gamma   90.00
#
_symmetry.space_group_name_H-M   'P 1'
#
loop_
_entity.id
_entity.type
_entity.pdbx_description
1 polymer ?
#
loop_
_entity_poly.entity_id
_entity_poly.type
_entity_poly.pdbx_seq_one_letter_code
_entity_poly.pdbx_strand_id
1 'polypeptide(L)'
;MPDAVRKQQDVKDAYQPETPVSEAHYVIFDTETTGLGPEGSDRLLSIGAVKMIGGRIHLGNAFYELIDPKRSIPISSIFIHGITPGIASDRPAILDILLKFLDYIGCDVLAAHHASFDIKFLNHAMRACFGFPIQNRVIDTASVAAWIRRLEDVELVVPESSHDTGFDAVAKHFGITTQDRHTAFGDALSTALLFQRLIHILRKNGVRTLRQLSRLGAVS
;
A
#
# COMPACT_ATOMS: atom_id res chain seq x y z
N MET A 1 24.61 -3.06 10.57
CA MET A 1 23.23 -3.02 10.04
C MET A 1 22.65 -1.63 10.32
N PRO A 2 22.14 -0.90 9.30
CA PRO A 2 21.60 0.45 9.49
C PRO A 2 20.47 0.51 10.51
N ASP A 3 20.28 1.66 11.16
CA ASP A 3 19.34 1.85 12.27
C ASP A 3 17.89 1.54 11.89
N ALA A 4 17.44 1.98 10.70
CA ALA A 4 16.11 1.68 10.18
C ALA A 4 15.85 0.16 10.06
N VAL A 5 16.87 -0.62 9.72
CA VAL A 5 16.78 -2.07 9.58
C VAL A 5 16.70 -2.75 10.93
N ARG A 6 17.45 -2.26 11.94
CA ARG A 6 17.33 -2.76 13.32
C ARG A 6 15.93 -2.49 13.89
N LYS A 7 15.44 -1.25 13.77
CA LYS A 7 14.09 -0.86 14.21
C LYS A 7 13.00 -1.72 13.58
N GLN A 8 13.17 -2.16 12.34
CA GLN A 8 12.22 -3.05 11.68
C GLN A 8 12.01 -4.37 12.41
N GLN A 9 13.03 -4.90 13.10
CA GLN A 9 12.90 -6.15 13.84
C GLN A 9 11.98 -5.99 15.07
N ASP A 10 11.89 -4.78 15.61
CA ASP A 10 11.11 -4.45 16.81
C ASP A 10 9.69 -3.93 16.48
N VAL A 11 9.35 -3.73 15.21
CA VAL A 11 8.06 -3.14 14.78
C VAL A 11 6.85 -3.94 15.28
N LYS A 12 6.98 -5.27 15.38
CA LYS A 12 5.91 -6.12 15.90
C LYS A 12 5.55 -5.79 17.35
N ASP A 13 6.53 -5.44 18.17
CA ASP A 13 6.34 -5.10 19.58
C ASP A 13 5.75 -3.70 19.74
N ALA A 14 5.98 -2.81 18.76
CA ALA A 14 5.37 -1.49 18.72
C ALA A 14 3.89 -1.49 18.28
N TYR A 15 3.39 -2.59 17.73
CA TYR A 15 2.00 -2.67 17.27
C TYR A 15 1.02 -2.67 18.45
N GLN A 16 0.17 -1.65 18.50
CA GLN A 16 -0.84 -1.46 19.54
C GLN A 16 -2.23 -1.85 19.01
N PRO A 17 -2.72 -3.09 19.25
CA PRO A 17 -3.97 -3.58 18.65
C PRO A 17 -5.22 -2.82 19.11
N GLU A 18 -5.20 -2.19 20.28
CA GLU A 18 -6.34 -1.44 20.81
C GLU A 18 -6.37 0.03 20.39
N THR A 19 -5.36 0.51 19.64
CA THR A 19 -5.36 1.90 19.13
C THR A 19 -6.62 2.14 18.30
N PRO A 20 -7.34 3.25 18.54
CA PRO A 20 -8.49 3.61 17.75
C PRO A 20 -8.13 3.78 16.27
N VAL A 21 -8.93 3.25 15.35
CA VAL A 21 -8.71 3.40 13.89
C VAL A 21 -8.77 4.87 13.43
N SER A 22 -9.33 5.77 14.24
CA SER A 22 -9.35 7.21 14.00
C SER A 22 -8.09 7.96 14.49
N GLU A 23 -7.20 7.28 15.21
CA GLU A 23 -5.98 7.85 15.80
C GLU A 23 -4.73 7.10 15.36
N ALA A 24 -4.90 5.89 14.81
CA ALA A 24 -3.80 5.09 14.29
C ALA A 24 -3.07 5.80 13.15
N HIS A 25 -1.75 5.57 13.13
CA HIS A 25 -0.87 6.03 12.07
C HIS A 25 -0.79 4.97 10.98
N TYR A 26 -1.00 5.42 9.74
CA TYR A 26 -1.01 4.61 8.55
C TYR A 26 -0.01 5.14 7.53
N VAL A 27 0.60 4.23 6.79
CA VAL A 27 1.25 4.54 5.52
C VAL A 27 0.51 3.81 4.42
N ILE A 28 -0.13 4.58 3.55
CA ILE A 28 -0.79 4.05 2.37
C ILE A 28 0.23 4.03 1.25
N PHE A 29 0.42 2.90 0.59
CA PHE A 29 1.45 2.75 -0.43
C PHE A 29 0.97 1.90 -1.60
N ASP A 30 1.70 2.01 -2.70
CA ASP A 30 1.53 1.25 -3.92
C ASP A 30 2.91 1.06 -4.58
N THR A 31 3.05 0.05 -5.44
CA THR A 31 4.30 -0.28 -6.12
C THR A 31 4.11 -0.54 -7.61
N GLU A 32 5.06 -0.06 -8.41
CA GLU A 32 5.17 -0.46 -9.81
C GLU A 32 6.28 -1.49 -9.98
N THR A 33 6.10 -2.43 -10.89
CA THR A 33 6.99 -3.59 -11.04
C THR A 33 7.23 -3.92 -12.51
N THR A 34 8.32 -4.62 -12.80
CA THR A 34 8.59 -5.11 -14.17
C THR A 34 7.66 -6.25 -14.60
N GLY A 35 6.77 -6.74 -13.74
CA GLY A 35 5.95 -7.93 -13.98
C GLY A 35 5.22 -8.40 -12.72
N LEU A 36 4.74 -9.64 -12.70
CA LEU A 36 3.78 -10.10 -11.67
C LEU A 36 4.41 -10.98 -10.58
N GLY A 37 5.65 -11.45 -10.75
CA GLY A 37 6.22 -12.50 -9.92
C GLY A 37 7.66 -12.26 -9.47
N PRO A 38 7.89 -11.81 -8.21
CA PRO A 38 9.24 -11.52 -7.75
C PRO A 38 10.10 -12.79 -7.56
N GLU A 39 9.48 -13.95 -7.36
CA GLU A 39 10.19 -15.26 -7.32
C GLU A 39 10.89 -15.60 -8.64
N GLY A 40 10.42 -15.02 -9.75
CA GLY A 40 11.10 -15.07 -11.03
C GLY A 40 12.14 -13.95 -11.14
N SER A 41 12.19 -13.35 -12.32
CA SER A 41 13.11 -12.23 -12.56
C SER A 41 12.51 -10.88 -12.17
N ASP A 42 11.22 -10.76 -11.83
CA ASP A 42 10.54 -9.46 -11.72
C ASP A 42 11.03 -8.64 -10.53
N ARG A 43 11.12 -7.32 -10.71
CA ARG A 43 11.68 -6.37 -9.75
C ARG A 43 10.77 -5.16 -9.56
N LEU A 44 10.93 -4.49 -8.42
CA LEU A 44 10.33 -3.19 -8.14
C LEU A 44 10.93 -2.11 -9.06
N LEU A 45 10.07 -1.20 -9.52
CA LEU A 45 10.39 -0.03 -10.33
C LEU A 45 10.09 1.27 -9.63
N SER A 46 9.08 1.31 -8.77
CA SER A 46 8.81 2.48 -7.93
C SER A 46 8.03 2.12 -6.68
N ILE A 47 8.12 2.99 -5.67
CA ILE A 47 7.28 2.96 -4.47
C ILE A 47 6.72 4.36 -4.28
N GLY A 48 5.40 4.46 -4.19
CA GLY A 48 4.69 5.68 -3.83
C GLY A 48 3.96 5.47 -2.52
N ALA A 49 3.99 6.46 -1.62
CA ALA A 49 3.33 6.36 -0.34
C ALA A 49 2.93 7.71 0.27
N VAL A 50 1.88 7.70 1.08
CA VAL A 50 1.39 8.85 1.84
C VAL A 50 1.10 8.47 3.29
N LYS A 51 1.42 9.37 4.22
CA LYS A 51 1.06 9.19 5.63
C LYS A 51 -0.38 9.58 5.87
N MET A 52 -1.02 8.88 6.80
CA MET A 52 -2.38 9.16 7.23
C MET A 52 -2.52 8.94 8.74
N ILE A 53 -3.17 9.85 9.45
CA ILE A 53 -3.51 9.68 10.87
C ILE A 53 -5.02 9.60 10.98
N GLY A 54 -5.53 8.42 11.35
CA GLY A 54 -6.95 8.15 11.30
C GLY A 54 -7.50 8.36 9.90
N GLY A 55 -8.40 9.33 9.73
CA GLY A 55 -8.97 9.73 8.43
C GLY A 55 -8.19 10.82 7.68
N ARG A 56 -7.10 11.37 8.24
CA ARG A 56 -6.46 12.59 7.70
C ARG A 56 -5.22 12.25 6.88
N ILE A 57 -5.20 12.64 5.61
CA ILE A 57 -4.08 12.40 4.69
C ILE A 57 -3.05 13.53 4.81
N HIS A 58 -1.77 13.18 4.91
CA HIS A 58 -0.65 14.12 5.07
C HIS A 58 0.22 14.12 3.81
N LEU A 59 -0.06 15.05 2.89
CA LEU A 59 0.67 15.19 1.63
C LEU A 59 2.05 15.85 1.77
N GLY A 60 2.26 16.66 2.82
CA GLY A 60 3.49 17.44 2.99
C GLY A 60 4.77 16.60 3.12
N ASN A 61 4.63 15.32 3.47
CA ASN A 61 5.71 14.35 3.58
C ASN A 61 5.44 13.12 2.69
N ALA A 62 4.88 13.31 1.50
CA ALA A 62 4.71 12.21 0.54
C ALA A 62 6.06 11.55 0.20
N PHE A 63 6.05 10.24 0.00
CA PHE A 63 7.20 9.47 -0.43
C PHE A 63 6.97 8.98 -1.86
N TYR A 64 7.93 9.24 -2.74
CA TYR A 64 7.93 8.67 -4.08
C TYR A 64 9.36 8.48 -4.54
N GLU A 65 9.73 7.24 -4.85
CA GLU A 65 11.07 6.89 -5.32
C GLU A 65 10.96 5.93 -6.51
N LEU A 66 11.75 6.19 -7.54
CA LEU A 66 12.00 5.27 -8.65
C LEU A 66 13.21 4.40 -8.32
N ILE A 67 13.22 3.17 -8.85
CA ILE A 67 14.23 2.15 -8.57
C ILE A 67 14.81 1.68 -9.90
N ASP A 68 16.14 1.55 -9.97
CA ASP A 68 16.77 0.82 -11.07
C ASP A 68 16.59 -0.69 -10.82
N PRO A 69 15.82 -1.40 -11.65
CA PRO A 69 15.53 -2.81 -11.46
C PRO A 69 16.73 -3.71 -11.77
N LYS A 70 17.82 -3.16 -12.34
CA LYS A 70 19.02 -3.88 -12.81
C LYS A 70 18.67 -5.02 -13.79
N ARG A 71 17.61 -4.82 -14.58
CA ARG A 71 17.13 -5.75 -15.61
C ARG A 71 16.33 -5.04 -16.69
N SER A 72 16.00 -5.77 -17.76
CA SER A 72 15.07 -5.30 -18.78
C SER A 72 13.65 -5.14 -18.22
N ILE A 73 12.97 -4.09 -18.68
CA ILE A 73 11.57 -3.78 -18.37
C ILE A 73 10.70 -4.23 -19.55
N PRO A 74 9.79 -5.20 -19.37
CA PRO A 74 8.90 -5.66 -20.44
C PRO A 74 7.98 -4.55 -20.95
N ILE A 75 7.78 -4.50 -22.28
CA ILE A 75 6.89 -3.51 -22.93
C ILE A 75 5.46 -3.54 -22.34
N SER A 76 4.95 -4.72 -21.98
CA SER A 76 3.63 -4.87 -21.35
C SER A 76 3.51 -4.11 -20.03
N SER A 77 4.55 -4.09 -19.20
CA SER A 77 4.56 -3.31 -17.95
C SER A 77 4.66 -1.81 -18.24
N ILE A 78 5.48 -1.40 -19.20
CA ILE A 78 5.63 0.01 -19.62
C ILE A 78 4.29 0.59 -20.09
N PHE A 79 3.48 -0.17 -20.82
CA PHE A 79 2.15 0.29 -21.26
C PHE A 79 1.18 0.57 -20.12
N ILE A 80 1.42 -0.01 -18.94
CA ILE A 80 0.60 0.22 -17.75
C ILE A 80 1.10 1.48 -17.05
N HIS A 81 2.35 1.47 -16.58
CA HIS A 81 2.86 2.47 -15.63
C HIS A 81 3.76 3.56 -16.25
N GLY A 82 4.09 3.46 -17.54
CA GLY A 82 4.86 4.47 -18.28
C GLY A 82 6.35 4.58 -17.91
N ILE A 83 6.87 3.74 -17.02
CA ILE A 83 8.28 3.77 -16.59
C ILE A 83 9.13 3.05 -17.63
N THR A 84 9.83 3.83 -18.46
CA THR A 84 10.73 3.31 -19.49
C THR A 84 12.12 3.00 -18.92
N PRO A 85 12.95 2.20 -19.62
CA PRO A 85 14.33 1.96 -19.22
C PRO A 85 15.14 3.25 -19.02
N GLY A 86 14.92 4.27 -19.86
CA GLY A 86 15.59 5.57 -19.71
C GLY A 86 15.15 6.37 -18.48
N ILE A 87 13.95 6.12 -17.94
CA ILE A 87 13.51 6.72 -16.67
C ILE A 87 14.14 6.00 -15.48
N ALA A 88 14.37 4.69 -15.60
CA ALA A 88 14.82 3.82 -14.51
C ALA A 88 16.34 3.66 -14.40
N SER A 89 17.11 3.76 -15.49
CA SER A 89 18.52 3.34 -15.54
C SER A 89 19.48 4.11 -14.63
N ASP A 90 19.16 5.35 -14.27
CA ASP A 90 20.00 6.21 -13.41
C ASP A 90 19.42 6.35 -11.99
N ARG A 91 18.44 5.51 -11.64
CA ARG A 91 17.78 5.55 -10.34
C ARG A 91 18.55 4.74 -9.30
N PRO A 92 18.39 5.04 -7.99
CA PRO A 92 19.06 4.27 -6.96
C PRO A 92 18.68 2.79 -7.00
N ALA A 93 19.57 1.95 -6.49
CA ALA A 93 19.30 0.53 -6.36
C ALA A 93 18.27 0.28 -5.26
N ILE A 94 17.62 -0.89 -5.31
CA ILE A 94 16.59 -1.28 -4.33
C ILE A 94 17.06 -1.19 -2.87
N LEU A 95 18.33 -1.48 -2.59
CA LEU A 95 18.89 -1.38 -1.23
C LEU A 95 18.73 0.04 -0.66
N ASP A 96 19.10 1.06 -1.43
CA ASP A 96 19.06 2.46 -0.98
C ASP A 96 17.61 2.92 -0.78
N ILE A 97 16.72 2.53 -1.69
CA ILE A 97 15.30 2.88 -1.61
C ILE A 97 14.63 2.19 -0.42
N LEU A 98 14.97 0.92 -0.14
CA LEU A 98 14.47 0.24 1.05
C LEU A 98 14.93 0.92 2.33
N LEU A 99 16.18 1.37 2.44
CA LEU A 99 16.65 2.07 3.64
C LEU A 99 15.85 3.35 3.89
N LYS A 100 15.60 4.15 2.84
CA LYS A 100 14.74 5.35 2.93
C LYS A 100 13.30 4.99 3.29
N PHE A 101 12.75 3.96 2.65
CA PHE A 101 11.36 3.55 2.86
C PHE A 101 11.15 3.02 4.27
N LEU A 102 12.08 2.22 4.81
CA LEU A 102 12.01 1.71 6.18
C LEU A 102 12.05 2.83 7.22
N ASP A 103 12.86 3.87 7.00
CA ASP A 103 12.87 5.05 7.86
C ASP A 103 11.56 5.83 7.78
N TYR A 104 11.03 5.99 6.56
CA TYR A 104 9.76 6.66 6.32
C TYR A 104 8.57 5.96 7.00
N ILE A 105 8.46 4.64 6.88
CA ILE A 105 7.31 3.89 7.43
C ILE A 105 7.38 3.68 8.94
N GLY A 106 8.58 3.60 9.52
CA GLY A 106 8.75 3.28 10.93
C GLY A 106 7.92 2.05 11.36
N CYS A 107 7.14 2.22 12.44
CA CYS A 107 6.22 1.20 12.96
C CYS A 107 4.76 1.41 12.55
N ASP A 108 4.47 2.35 11.63
CA ASP A 108 3.12 2.66 11.19
C ASP A 108 2.44 1.44 10.53
N VAL A 109 1.11 1.37 10.58
CA VAL A 109 0.35 0.32 9.90
C VAL A 109 0.38 0.58 8.40
N LEU A 110 0.81 -0.40 7.61
CA LEU A 110 0.81 -0.26 6.16
C LEU A 110 -0.58 -0.59 5.61
N ALA A 111 -0.99 0.10 4.56
CA ALA A 111 -2.16 -0.29 3.80
C ALA A 111 -1.96 -0.08 2.30
N ALA A 112 -2.49 -1.00 1.51
CA ALA A 112 -2.47 -0.96 0.05
C ALA A 112 -3.76 -1.59 -0.50
N HIS A 113 -4.03 -1.44 -1.79
CA HIS A 113 -5.16 -2.08 -2.45
C HIS A 113 -4.69 -3.36 -3.14
N HIS A 114 -5.25 -4.51 -2.78
CA HIS A 114 -4.67 -5.81 -3.14
C HIS A 114 -3.25 -6.01 -2.59
N ALA A 115 -3.04 -5.54 -1.36
CA ALA A 115 -1.73 -5.41 -0.70
C ALA A 115 -0.84 -6.68 -0.72
N SER A 116 -1.40 -7.87 -0.90
CA SER A 116 -0.62 -9.11 -1.05
C SER A 116 0.37 -9.03 -2.22
N PHE A 117 0.02 -8.31 -3.30
CA PHE A 117 0.90 -8.11 -4.44
C PHE A 117 2.14 -7.30 -4.06
N ASP A 118 1.94 -6.08 -3.56
CA ASP A 118 3.02 -5.16 -3.19
C ASP A 118 3.91 -5.72 -2.09
N ILE A 119 3.29 -6.33 -1.07
CA ILE A 119 4.01 -6.97 0.04
C ILE A 119 4.85 -8.14 -0.44
N LYS A 120 4.41 -8.89 -1.45
CA LYS A 120 5.23 -9.97 -2.02
C LYS A 120 6.52 -9.42 -2.63
N PHE A 121 6.44 -8.32 -3.38
CA PHE A 121 7.61 -7.66 -3.96
C PHE A 121 8.52 -7.03 -2.90
N LEU A 122 7.94 -6.29 -1.95
CA LEU A 122 8.70 -5.71 -0.83
C LEU A 122 9.40 -6.81 -0.02
N ASN A 123 8.70 -7.89 0.33
CA ASN A 123 9.28 -8.97 1.13
C ASN A 123 10.35 -9.77 0.37
N HIS A 124 10.24 -9.91 -0.96
CA HIS A 124 11.32 -10.49 -1.75
C HIS A 124 12.57 -9.62 -1.69
N ALA A 125 12.42 -8.31 -1.91
CA ALA A 125 13.53 -7.35 -1.84
C ALA A 125 14.14 -7.25 -0.43
N MET A 126 13.30 -7.23 0.62
CA MET A 126 13.71 -7.21 2.02
C MET A 126 14.52 -8.47 2.40
N ARG A 127 14.07 -9.66 1.98
CA ARG A 127 14.83 -10.90 2.22
C ARG A 127 16.17 -10.91 1.49
N ALA A 128 16.21 -10.45 0.24
CA ALA A 128 17.44 -10.36 -0.53
C ALA A 128 18.46 -9.39 0.10
N CYS A 129 18.00 -8.24 0.61
CA CYS A 129 18.89 -7.21 1.17
C CYS A 129 19.25 -7.45 2.63
N PHE A 130 18.31 -7.96 3.44
CA PHE A 130 18.43 -7.98 4.90
C PHE A 130 18.12 -9.33 5.56
N GLY A 131 17.62 -10.31 4.81
CA GLY A 131 17.39 -11.67 5.30
C GLY A 131 16.04 -11.91 6.00
N PHE A 132 15.15 -10.92 6.07
CA PHE A 132 13.83 -11.05 6.71
C PHE A 132 12.76 -10.19 5.98
N PRO A 133 11.46 -10.49 6.10
CA PRO A 133 10.40 -9.68 5.47
C PRO A 133 10.10 -8.39 6.26
N ILE A 134 9.24 -7.52 5.74
CA ILE A 134 8.70 -6.40 6.50
C ILE A 134 7.93 -6.90 7.73
N GLN A 135 8.03 -6.19 8.85
CA GLN A 135 7.41 -6.61 10.11
C GLN A 135 6.16 -5.80 10.48
N ASN A 136 5.86 -4.72 9.76
CA ASN A 136 4.66 -3.90 9.97
C ASN A 136 3.39 -4.73 9.78
N ARG A 137 2.34 -4.34 10.52
CA ARG A 137 0.98 -4.81 10.21
C ARG A 137 0.57 -4.23 8.85
N VAL A 138 0.05 -5.08 7.97
CA VAL A 138 -0.45 -4.68 6.65
C VAL A 138 -1.94 -4.91 6.57
N ILE A 139 -2.67 -3.92 6.05
CA ILE A 139 -4.10 -3.96 5.77
C ILE A 139 -4.34 -3.88 4.26
N ASP A 140 -5.06 -4.85 3.71
CA ASP A 140 -5.59 -4.83 2.36
C ASP A 140 -6.94 -4.09 2.35
N THR A 141 -6.95 -2.93 1.70
CA THR A 141 -8.15 -2.08 1.57
C THR A 141 -9.23 -2.73 0.69
N ALA A 142 -8.87 -3.62 -0.23
CA ALA A 142 -9.83 -4.37 -1.04
C ALA A 142 -10.64 -5.35 -0.18
N SER A 143 -9.96 -6.04 0.74
CA SER A 143 -10.60 -6.96 1.70
C SER A 143 -11.53 -6.22 2.67
N VAL A 144 -11.12 -5.04 3.14
CA VAL A 144 -11.96 -4.14 3.95
C VAL A 144 -13.18 -3.67 3.17
N ALA A 145 -12.99 -3.21 1.93
CA ALA A 145 -14.09 -2.79 1.07
C ALA A 145 -15.08 -3.93 0.84
N ALA A 146 -14.59 -5.14 0.53
CA ALA A 146 -15.38 -6.35 0.35
C ALA A 146 -16.24 -6.69 1.58
N TRP A 147 -15.70 -6.51 2.79
CA TRP A 147 -16.47 -6.67 4.03
C TRP A 147 -17.59 -5.64 4.16
N ILE A 148 -17.30 -4.36 3.87
CA ILE A 148 -18.32 -3.29 3.91
C ILE A 148 -19.46 -3.59 2.91
N ARG A 149 -19.18 -4.17 1.73
CA ARG A 149 -20.24 -4.52 0.76
C ARG A 149 -21.27 -5.51 1.29
N ARG A 150 -20.93 -6.29 2.32
CA ARG A 150 -21.83 -7.31 2.88
C ARG A 150 -22.75 -6.76 3.97
N LEU A 151 -22.64 -5.48 4.30
CA LEU A 151 -23.48 -4.83 5.29
C LEU A 151 -24.82 -4.42 4.65
N GLU A 152 -25.93 -4.89 5.20
CA GLU A 152 -27.30 -4.70 4.65
C GLU A 152 -27.74 -3.23 4.58
N ASP A 153 -27.20 -2.36 5.45
CA ASP A 153 -27.56 -0.94 5.57
C ASP A 153 -26.65 0.03 4.78
N VAL A 154 -25.74 -0.49 3.95
CA VAL A 154 -24.83 0.36 3.20
C VAL A 154 -25.41 0.64 1.82
N GLU A 155 -26.33 1.61 1.76
CA GLU A 155 -26.79 2.30 0.54
C GLU A 155 -25.60 2.86 -0.30
N LEU A 156 -24.43 2.90 0.33
CA LEU A 156 -23.17 3.43 -0.16
C LEU A 156 -22.27 2.39 -0.83
N VAL A 157 -22.71 1.17 -1.17
CA VAL A 157 -21.81 0.17 -1.78
C VAL A 157 -22.48 -0.67 -2.87
N VAL A 158 -22.21 -0.25 -4.11
CA VAL A 158 -22.40 -0.89 -5.43
C VAL A 158 -23.83 -0.95 -5.98
N PRO A 159 -24.08 -0.46 -7.22
CA PRO A 159 -25.19 -0.93 -8.04
C PRO A 159 -25.07 -2.44 -8.22
N GLU A 160 -26.17 -3.19 -8.14
CA GLU A 160 -26.27 -4.66 -8.14
C GLU A 160 -25.55 -5.41 -9.29
N SER A 161 -24.93 -4.71 -10.25
CA SER A 161 -24.42 -5.25 -11.51
C SER A 161 -22.89 -5.33 -11.66
N SER A 162 -22.07 -5.03 -10.65
CA SER A 162 -20.60 -5.17 -10.76
C SER A 162 -19.94 -6.02 -9.68
N HIS A 163 -19.38 -7.16 -10.09
CA HIS A 163 -18.48 -8.00 -9.27
C HIS A 163 -17.06 -7.42 -9.19
N ASP A 164 -16.80 -6.29 -9.85
CA ASP A 164 -15.48 -5.68 -9.98
C ASP A 164 -15.04 -5.01 -8.66
N THR A 165 -13.99 -5.54 -8.04
CA THR A 165 -13.32 -4.95 -6.88
C THR A 165 -12.06 -4.19 -7.26
N GLY A 166 -11.82 -3.98 -8.56
CA GLY A 166 -10.67 -3.23 -9.04
C GLY A 166 -10.71 -1.78 -8.58
N PHE A 167 -9.52 -1.19 -8.46
CA PHE A 167 -9.31 0.16 -7.95
C PHE A 167 -10.23 1.20 -8.62
N ASP A 168 -10.36 1.16 -9.95
CA ASP A 168 -11.13 2.15 -10.72
C ASP A 168 -12.64 2.06 -10.45
N ALA A 169 -13.18 0.85 -10.29
CA ALA A 169 -14.58 0.64 -9.93
C ALA A 169 -14.87 1.24 -8.54
N VAL A 170 -13.96 1.02 -7.59
CA VAL A 170 -14.07 1.52 -6.22
C VAL A 170 -13.88 3.05 -6.16
N ALA A 171 -12.86 3.58 -6.83
CA ALA A 171 -12.56 5.02 -6.85
C ALA A 171 -13.69 5.84 -7.49
N LYS A 172 -14.23 5.37 -8.64
CA LYS A 172 -15.37 6.00 -9.31
C LYS A 172 -16.60 6.04 -8.41
N HIS A 173 -16.91 4.94 -7.73
CA HIS A 173 -18.07 4.85 -6.84
C HIS A 173 -18.00 5.87 -5.70
N PHE A 174 -16.81 6.06 -5.14
CA PHE A 174 -16.60 7.06 -4.12
C PHE A 174 -16.41 8.48 -4.67
N GLY A 175 -16.43 8.72 -5.98
CA GLY A 175 -16.19 10.06 -6.54
C GLY A 175 -14.78 10.58 -6.25
N ILE A 176 -13.79 9.69 -6.27
CA ILE A 176 -12.37 10.03 -6.17
C ILE A 176 -11.87 10.37 -7.58
N THR A 177 -11.31 11.56 -7.77
CA THR A 177 -10.59 11.89 -9.00
C THR A 177 -9.25 11.17 -8.98
N THR A 178 -9.01 10.30 -9.96
CA THR A 178 -7.74 9.61 -10.15
C THR A 178 -6.82 10.51 -10.99
N GLN A 179 -5.94 11.25 -10.33
CA GLN A 179 -4.84 11.97 -10.99
C GLN A 179 -3.61 11.06 -11.02
N ASP A 180 -2.90 11.02 -12.15
CA ASP A 180 -1.69 10.21 -12.36
C ASP A 180 -1.87 8.71 -12.06
N ARG A 181 -3.00 8.15 -12.52
CA ARG A 181 -3.31 6.70 -12.46
C ARG A 181 -2.18 5.89 -13.10
N HIS A 182 -1.82 4.76 -12.49
CA HIS A 182 -0.67 3.93 -12.87
C HIS A 182 0.69 4.60 -12.62
N THR A 183 0.71 5.54 -11.69
CA THR A 183 1.92 5.87 -10.96
C THR A 183 1.73 5.42 -9.52
N ALA A 184 2.77 4.83 -8.93
CA ALA A 184 2.69 4.37 -7.53
C ALA A 184 2.25 5.49 -6.57
N PHE A 185 2.60 6.75 -6.82
CA PHE A 185 2.14 7.85 -5.97
C PHE A 185 0.66 8.17 -6.17
N GLY A 186 0.20 8.29 -7.43
CA GLY A 186 -1.20 8.55 -7.73
C GLY A 186 -2.12 7.44 -7.20
N ASP A 187 -1.69 6.19 -7.29
CA ASP A 187 -2.42 5.03 -6.82
C ASP A 187 -2.42 4.94 -5.28
N ALA A 188 -1.30 5.24 -4.61
CA ALA A 188 -1.24 5.35 -3.15
C ALA A 188 -2.15 6.47 -2.62
N LEU A 189 -2.16 7.64 -3.27
CA LEU A 189 -3.04 8.76 -2.88
C LEU A 189 -4.52 8.39 -3.07
N SER A 190 -4.84 7.79 -4.21
CA SER A 190 -6.22 7.41 -4.52
C SER A 190 -6.69 6.29 -3.58
N THR A 191 -5.81 5.36 -3.19
CA THR A 191 -6.04 4.37 -2.12
C THR A 191 -6.22 5.03 -0.75
N ALA A 192 -5.50 6.11 -0.45
CA ALA A 192 -5.65 6.83 0.81
C ALA A 192 -7.02 7.52 0.91
N LEU A 193 -7.50 8.12 -0.19
CA LEU A 193 -8.83 8.71 -0.29
C LEU A 193 -9.94 7.66 -0.13
N LEU A 194 -9.75 6.48 -0.72
CA LEU A 194 -10.62 5.33 -0.48
C LEU A 194 -10.61 4.96 1.00
N PHE A 195 -9.43 4.72 1.56
CA PHE A 195 -9.27 4.24 2.93
C PHE A 195 -9.81 5.24 3.96
N GLN A 196 -9.68 6.55 3.73
CA GLN A 196 -10.32 7.60 4.53
C GLN A 196 -11.83 7.36 4.65
N ARG A 197 -12.51 7.05 3.54
CA ARG A 197 -13.95 6.75 3.54
C ARG A 197 -14.25 5.43 4.23
N LEU A 198 -13.44 4.39 4.00
CA LEU A 198 -13.61 3.11 4.67
C LEU A 198 -13.52 3.26 6.20
N ILE A 199 -12.54 4.03 6.71
CA ILE A 199 -12.40 4.31 8.15
C ILE A 199 -13.66 4.95 8.72
N HIS A 200 -14.30 5.88 8.01
CA HIS A 200 -15.56 6.48 8.45
C HIS A 200 -16.70 5.45 8.53
N ILE A 201 -16.85 4.61 7.51
CA ILE A 201 -17.90 3.59 7.46
C ILE A 201 -17.67 2.52 8.53
N LEU A 202 -16.43 2.05 8.69
CA LEU A 202 -16.02 1.09 9.71
C LEU A 202 -16.42 1.54 11.12
N ARG A 203 -16.13 2.81 11.45
CA ARG A 203 -16.45 3.39 12.76
C ARG A 203 -17.95 3.43 13.03
N LYS A 204 -18.76 3.77 12.02
CA LYS A 204 -20.23 3.74 12.13
C LYS A 204 -20.75 2.32 12.38
N ASN A 205 -20.07 1.31 11.84
CA ASN A 205 -20.42 -0.10 11.96
C ASN A 205 -19.66 -0.84 13.07
N GLY A 206 -19.21 -0.12 14.11
CA GLY A 206 -18.65 -0.73 15.33
C GLY A 206 -17.19 -1.19 15.24
N VAL A 207 -16.52 -1.02 14.10
CA VAL A 207 -15.08 -1.29 13.93
C VAL A 207 -14.30 -0.06 14.37
N ARG A 208 -13.74 -0.11 15.58
CA ARG A 208 -13.11 1.02 16.27
C ARG A 208 -11.64 0.83 16.56
N THR A 209 -11.11 -0.40 16.63
CA THR A 209 -9.70 -0.66 16.96
C THR A 209 -8.92 -1.31 15.82
N LEU A 210 -7.60 -1.17 15.83
CA LEU A 210 -6.71 -1.83 14.86
C LEU A 210 -6.84 -3.36 14.88
N ARG A 211 -7.13 -3.97 16.03
CA ARG A 211 -7.45 -5.40 16.15
C ARG A 211 -8.64 -5.79 15.30
N GLN A 212 -9.73 -5.02 15.40
CA GLN A 212 -10.94 -5.29 14.64
C GLN A 212 -10.69 -5.07 13.15
N LEU A 213 -10.03 -3.98 12.76
CA LEU A 213 -9.63 -3.73 11.38
C LEU A 213 -8.77 -4.87 10.80
N SER A 214 -7.79 -5.36 11.58
CA SER A 214 -6.92 -6.46 11.15
C SER A 214 -7.69 -7.76 10.89
N ARG A 215 -8.78 -8.04 11.61
CA ARG A 215 -9.62 -9.22 11.33
C ARG A 215 -10.31 -9.15 9.97
N LEU A 216 -10.45 -7.95 9.39
CA LEU A 216 -11.17 -7.73 8.13
C LEU A 216 -10.23 -7.73 6.92
N GLY A 217 -9.00 -7.24 7.09
CA GLY A 217 -8.12 -7.01 5.97
C GLY A 217 -6.64 -7.24 6.24
N ALA A 218 -6.24 -7.88 7.34
CA ALA A 218 -4.83 -8.19 7.51
C ALA A 218 -4.33 -9.11 6.38
N VAL A 219 -3.20 -8.77 5.80
CA VAL A 219 -2.46 -9.68 4.89
C VAL A 219 -1.72 -10.70 5.76
N SER A 220 -1.83 -11.97 5.38
CA SER A 220 -1.18 -13.11 6.03
C SER A 220 0.29 -13.23 5.66
#